data_AF-A0A9E4ZRA2-F1
#
_entry.id   AF-A0A9E4ZRA2-F1
#
_cell.length_a   1.000
_cell.length_b   1.000
_cell.length_c   1.000
_cell.angle_alpha   90.00
_cell.angle_beta   90.00
_cell.angle_gamma   90.00
#
_symmetry.space_group_name_H-M   'P 1'
#
loop_
_entity.id
_entity.type
_entity.pdbx_description
1 polymer ?
#
loop_
_entity_poly.entity_id
_entity_poly.type
_entity_poly.pdbx_seq_one_letter_code
_entity_poly.pdbx_strand_id
1 'polypeptide(L)'
;MSTIINKGCGKEIEDLILHANRYVFLVVPSLDEYFAEKLVNLAKNGVDVKIITQNVSTNKGYEFIIKSIMDYRKSELEESYNIYRQTLSDYNILRSLEILLPVLGALVSLLFYILGRYVASYFYIGIPVTIALIIASFYKTYSNLKSKTSSLSLLSENYRRLLEEIKHERELLVSRLNVIGVNEKYFSARLIIVDGVSKLFSMNLTKEEINESLGFVSDLPLEIAEREFSILWALYEKYKFQLSDNLGIKFLIKERTR
;
A
#
# COMPACT_ATOMS: atom_id res chain seq x y z
N MET A 1 -41.98 13.02 0.01
CA MET A 1 -40.89 12.67 0.93
C MET A 1 -41.40 11.56 1.81
N SER A 2 -40.84 10.35 1.69
CA SER A 2 -41.11 9.28 2.65
C SER A 2 -40.14 9.43 3.82
N THR A 3 -40.63 9.13 5.02
CA THR A 3 -39.80 9.11 6.24
C THR A 3 -40.08 7.82 6.97
N ILE A 4 -39.04 7.04 7.20
CA ILE A 4 -39.07 5.80 7.95
C ILE A 4 -38.49 6.07 9.31
N ILE A 5 -39.24 5.71 10.36
CA ILE A 5 -38.79 5.80 11.75
C ILE A 5 -38.90 4.40 12.33
N ASN A 6 -37.76 3.73 12.51
CA ASN A 6 -37.75 2.38 13.06
C ASN A 6 -36.38 2.05 13.69
N LYS A 7 -36.38 1.05 14.57
CA LYS A 7 -35.16 0.41 15.04
C LYS A 7 -34.47 -0.28 13.85
N GLY A 8 -33.18 -0.03 13.68
CA GLY A 8 -32.40 -0.65 12.62
C GLY A 8 -32.61 -0.07 11.22
N CYS A 9 -33.21 1.13 11.10
CA CYS A 9 -33.34 1.83 9.81
C CYS A 9 -31.99 2.16 9.16
N GLY A 10 -30.89 2.10 9.90
CA GLY A 10 -29.54 2.22 9.35
C GLY A 10 -29.19 1.15 8.32
N LYS A 11 -29.86 -0.02 8.35
CA LYS A 11 -29.69 -1.06 7.34
C LYS A 11 -30.08 -0.60 5.94
N GLU A 12 -31.08 0.29 5.82
CA GLU A 12 -31.46 0.86 4.54
C GLU A 12 -30.34 1.71 3.95
N ILE A 13 -29.62 2.45 4.81
CA ILE A 13 -28.46 3.26 4.40
C ILE A 13 -27.29 2.35 4.02
N GLU A 14 -27.06 1.31 4.81
CA GLU A 14 -26.03 0.29 4.52
C GLU A 14 -26.28 -0.41 3.19
N ASP A 15 -27.50 -0.87 2.95
CA ASP A 15 -27.90 -1.51 1.71
C ASP A 15 -27.76 -0.54 0.54
N LEU A 16 -28.15 0.73 0.71
CA LEU A 16 -27.97 1.75 -0.31
C LEU A 16 -26.50 1.93 -0.69
N ILE A 17 -25.59 2.02 0.29
CA ILE A 17 -24.14 2.12 0.07
C ILE A 17 -23.61 0.88 -0.66
N LEU A 18 -23.99 -0.32 -0.20
CA LEU A 18 -23.46 -1.58 -0.72
C LEU A 18 -23.84 -1.83 -2.19
N HIS A 19 -24.94 -1.25 -2.67
CA HIS A 19 -25.39 -1.38 -4.05
C HIS A 19 -24.95 -0.21 -4.95
N ALA A 20 -24.08 0.68 -4.46
CA ALA A 20 -23.55 1.79 -5.24
C ALA A 20 -22.67 1.30 -6.41
N ASN A 21 -22.90 1.86 -7.60
CA ASN A 21 -22.18 1.50 -8.83
C ASN A 21 -21.37 2.66 -9.40
N ARG A 22 -21.73 3.92 -9.11
CA ARG A 22 -21.07 5.10 -9.69
C ARG A 22 -20.43 5.96 -8.62
N TYR A 23 -21.21 6.41 -7.64
CA TYR A 23 -20.67 7.30 -6.61
C TYR A 23 -21.42 7.22 -5.28
N VAL A 24 -20.70 7.55 -4.21
CA VAL A 24 -21.21 7.67 -2.84
C VAL A 24 -20.68 8.98 -2.24
N PHE A 25 -21.56 9.92 -1.98
CA PHE A 25 -21.25 11.15 -1.23
C PHE A 25 -21.85 11.04 0.16
N LEU A 26 -21.01 11.13 1.17
CA LEU A 26 -21.38 10.85 2.54
C LEU A 26 -20.92 11.97 3.47
N VAL A 27 -21.82 12.43 4.31
CA VAL A 27 -21.58 13.35 5.41
C VAL A 27 -22.05 12.62 6.66
N VAL A 28 -21.12 12.27 7.56
CA VAL A 28 -21.46 11.55 8.79
C VAL A 28 -20.49 11.89 9.92
N PRO A 29 -20.95 12.17 11.15
CA PRO A 29 -20.05 12.53 12.24
C PRO A 29 -19.04 11.45 12.59
N SER A 30 -19.52 10.22 12.73
CA SER A 30 -18.70 9.07 13.12
C SER A 30 -18.95 7.87 12.22
N LEU A 31 -17.88 7.16 11.91
CA LEU A 31 -17.83 5.96 11.10
C LEU A 31 -17.01 4.91 11.86
N ASP A 32 -17.44 3.66 11.89
CA ASP A 32 -16.59 2.59 12.42
C ASP A 32 -15.72 1.95 11.32
N GLU A 33 -14.81 1.07 11.73
CA GLU A 33 -13.93 0.35 10.79
C GLU A 33 -14.72 -0.52 9.81
N TYR A 34 -15.85 -1.09 10.25
CA TYR A 34 -16.69 -1.96 9.45
C TYR A 34 -17.29 -1.22 8.24
N PHE A 35 -17.81 -0.01 8.43
CA PHE A 35 -18.30 0.80 7.33
C PHE A 35 -17.20 1.43 6.50
N ALA A 36 -16.11 1.84 7.13
CA ALA A 36 -14.93 2.34 6.44
C ALA A 36 -14.38 1.30 5.44
N GLU A 37 -14.31 0.04 5.83
CA GLU A 37 -13.89 -1.06 4.96
C GLU A 37 -14.77 -1.20 3.73
N LYS A 38 -16.09 -1.12 3.89
CA LYS A 38 -17.05 -1.18 2.77
C LYS A 38 -16.84 -0.04 1.78
N LEU A 39 -16.68 1.19 2.27
CA LEU A 39 -16.44 2.37 1.45
C LEU A 39 -15.10 2.28 0.71
N VAL A 40 -14.05 1.77 1.37
CA VAL A 40 -12.75 1.49 0.74
C VAL A 40 -12.90 0.45 -0.37
N ASN A 41 -13.65 -0.63 -0.13
CA ASN A 41 -13.86 -1.69 -1.13
C ASN A 41 -14.67 -1.21 -2.34
N LEU A 42 -15.67 -0.35 -2.14
CA LEU A 42 -16.38 0.31 -3.24
C LEU A 42 -15.43 1.16 -4.09
N ALA A 43 -14.56 1.95 -3.44
CA ALA A 43 -13.58 2.76 -4.17
C ALA A 43 -12.57 1.92 -4.96
N LYS A 44 -12.13 0.78 -4.40
CA LYS A 44 -11.30 -0.20 -5.14
C LYS A 44 -12.03 -0.77 -6.36
N ASN A 45 -13.34 -0.98 -6.25
CA ASN A 45 -14.18 -1.47 -7.35
C ASN A 45 -14.56 -0.41 -8.39
N GLY A 46 -14.09 0.84 -8.22
CA GLY A 46 -14.29 1.91 -9.21
C GLY A 46 -15.39 2.91 -8.89
N VAL A 47 -16.00 2.82 -7.71
CA VAL A 47 -17.01 3.79 -7.25
C VAL A 47 -16.33 5.05 -6.72
N ASP A 48 -16.82 6.23 -7.10
CA ASP A 48 -16.32 7.50 -6.58
C ASP A 48 -16.90 7.79 -5.19
N VAL A 49 -16.06 7.73 -4.17
CA VAL A 49 -16.45 7.88 -2.77
C VAL A 49 -15.92 9.20 -2.20
N LYS A 50 -16.82 10.08 -1.77
CA LYS A 50 -16.50 11.33 -1.08
C LYS A 50 -17.09 11.33 0.32
N ILE A 51 -16.26 11.54 1.33
CA ILE A 51 -16.64 11.44 2.75
C ILE A 51 -16.25 12.71 3.49
N ILE A 52 -17.20 13.30 4.21
CA ILE A 52 -16.96 14.33 5.22
C ILE A 52 -17.28 13.71 6.58
N THR A 53 -16.28 13.60 7.45
CA THR A 53 -16.44 12.97 8.77
C THR A 53 -15.55 13.61 9.83
N GLN A 54 -15.78 13.36 11.12
CA GLN A 54 -14.96 13.96 12.16
C GLN A 54 -13.58 13.31 12.23
N ASN A 55 -12.53 14.12 12.38
CA ASN A 55 -11.18 13.64 12.68
C ASN A 55 -10.92 13.72 14.19
N VAL A 56 -11.52 12.79 14.91
CA VAL A 56 -11.35 12.61 16.37
C VAL A 56 -10.89 11.18 16.63
N SER A 57 -10.12 10.96 17.69
CA SER A 57 -9.57 9.64 18.03
C SER A 57 -10.62 8.55 18.29
N THR A 58 -11.88 8.94 18.53
CA THR A 58 -13.00 8.01 18.66
C THR A 58 -13.58 7.56 17.31
N ASN A 59 -13.29 8.26 16.21
CA ASN A 59 -13.74 7.92 14.87
C ASN A 59 -12.73 7.00 14.17
N LYS A 60 -12.81 5.70 14.51
CA LYS A 60 -11.92 4.67 13.95
C LYS A 60 -12.04 4.53 12.44
N GLY A 61 -13.20 4.82 11.85
CA GLY A 61 -13.42 4.72 10.42
C GLY A 61 -12.58 5.72 9.62
N TYR A 62 -12.40 6.96 10.11
CA TYR A 62 -11.50 7.93 9.48
C TYR A 62 -10.06 7.43 9.46
N GLU A 63 -9.54 7.00 10.61
CA GLU A 63 -8.18 6.46 10.73
C GLU A 63 -7.97 5.24 9.83
N PHE A 64 -8.97 4.35 9.78
CA PHE A 64 -8.95 3.17 8.92
C PHE A 64 -8.87 3.52 7.43
N ILE A 65 -9.64 4.51 6.96
CA ILE A 65 -9.59 4.96 5.56
C ILE A 65 -8.19 5.47 5.21
N ILE A 66 -7.63 6.35 6.04
CA ILE A 66 -6.30 6.91 5.81
C ILE A 66 -5.25 5.80 5.81
N LYS A 67 -5.32 4.88 6.78
CA LYS A 67 -4.41 3.74 6.86
C LYS A 67 -4.54 2.81 5.64
N SER A 68 -5.76 2.53 5.18
CA SER A 68 -6.01 1.68 4.00
C SER A 68 -5.40 2.25 2.72
N ILE A 69 -5.39 3.58 2.58
CA ILE A 69 -4.74 4.27 1.46
C ILE A 69 -3.21 4.20 1.59
N MET A 70 -2.68 4.32 2.81
CA MET A 70 -1.22 4.33 3.07
C MET A 70 -0.59 2.93 2.98
N ASP A 71 -1.30 1.92 3.48
CA ASP A 71 -0.83 0.53 3.56
C ASP A 71 -1.29 -0.32 2.37
N TYR A 72 -1.88 0.29 1.33
CA TYR A 72 -2.36 -0.42 0.14
C TYR A 72 -1.25 -1.27 -0.50
N ARG A 73 -1.44 -2.60 -0.48
CA ARG A 73 -0.50 -3.63 -0.99
C ARG A 73 0.94 -3.48 -0.47
N LYS A 74 1.12 -2.87 0.71
CA LYS A 74 2.45 -2.65 1.30
C LYS A 74 3.15 -3.96 1.63
N SER A 75 2.42 -4.95 2.13
CA SER A 75 2.97 -6.28 2.45
C SER A 75 3.50 -7.01 1.22
N GLU A 76 2.79 -6.93 0.08
CA GLU A 76 3.23 -7.52 -1.19
C GLU A 76 4.51 -6.86 -1.70
N LEU A 77 4.60 -5.53 -1.56
CA LEU A 77 5.80 -4.77 -1.92
C LEU A 77 6.99 -5.13 -1.02
N GLU A 78 6.78 -5.24 0.30
CA GLU A 78 7.80 -5.63 1.26
C GLU A 78 8.29 -7.06 1.02
N GLU A 79 7.39 -7.99 0.73
CA GLU A 79 7.74 -9.38 0.39
C GLU A 79 8.60 -9.43 -0.89
N SER A 80 8.16 -8.76 -1.96
CA SER A 80 8.92 -8.69 -3.21
C SER A 80 10.30 -8.04 -3.02
N TYR A 81 10.38 -6.97 -2.22
CA TYR A 81 11.63 -6.31 -1.89
C TYR A 81 12.57 -7.22 -1.09
N ASN A 82 12.06 -7.98 -0.12
CA ASN A 82 12.85 -8.91 0.68
C ASN A 82 13.44 -10.03 -0.17
N ILE A 83 12.66 -10.61 -1.09
CA ILE A 83 13.12 -11.62 -2.04
C ILE A 83 14.22 -11.06 -2.96
N TYR A 84 14.01 -9.85 -3.48
CA TYR A 84 15.01 -9.15 -4.29
C TYR A 84 16.32 -8.93 -3.50
N ARG A 85 16.22 -8.40 -2.28
CA ARG A 85 17.37 -8.11 -1.41
C ARG A 85 18.15 -9.38 -1.04
N GLN A 86 17.46 -10.46 -0.70
CA GLN A 86 18.10 -11.74 -0.39
C GLN A 86 18.86 -12.29 -1.61
N THR A 87 18.23 -12.25 -2.79
CA THR A 87 18.87 -12.69 -4.04
C THR A 87 20.09 -11.84 -4.40
N LEU A 88 20.01 -10.52 -4.18
CA LEU A 88 21.12 -9.59 -4.37
C LEU A 88 22.28 -9.88 -3.41
N SER A 89 21.97 -10.16 -2.14
CA SER A 89 22.96 -10.55 -1.14
C SER A 89 23.70 -11.83 -1.56
N ASP A 90 22.96 -12.86 -1.97
CA ASP A 90 23.55 -14.10 -2.47
C ASP A 90 24.42 -13.90 -3.71
N TYR A 91 23.99 -13.03 -4.63
CA TYR A 91 24.76 -12.68 -5.82
C TYR A 91 26.09 -12.02 -5.43
N ASN A 92 26.07 -11.07 -4.50
CA ASN A 92 27.28 -10.40 -4.02
C ASN A 92 28.25 -11.37 -3.33
N ILE A 93 27.73 -12.34 -2.56
CA ILE A 93 28.56 -13.40 -1.95
C ILE A 93 29.23 -14.25 -3.04
N LEU A 94 28.48 -14.74 -4.03
CA LEU A 94 29.04 -15.54 -5.12
C LEU A 94 30.07 -14.75 -5.94
N ARG A 95 29.81 -13.47 -6.19
CA ARG A 95 30.74 -12.59 -6.88
C ARG A 95 32.03 -12.38 -6.07
N SER A 96 31.93 -12.26 -4.75
CA SER A 96 33.11 -12.18 -3.90
C SER A 96 33.94 -13.47 -3.91
N LEU A 97 33.28 -14.63 -3.99
CA LEU A 97 33.96 -15.93 -4.13
C LEU A 97 34.69 -16.07 -5.47
N GLU A 98 34.13 -15.52 -6.56
CA GLU A 98 34.79 -15.50 -7.87
C GLU A 98 36.16 -14.79 -7.83
N ILE A 99 36.28 -13.73 -7.02
CA ILE A 99 37.53 -12.98 -6.82
C ILE A 99 38.46 -13.71 -5.85
N LEU A 100 37.91 -14.30 -4.78
CA LEU A 100 38.67 -14.89 -3.69
C LEU A 100 39.31 -16.24 -4.04
N LEU A 101 38.65 -17.05 -4.89
CA LEU A 101 39.14 -18.36 -5.34
C LEU A 101 40.49 -18.30 -6.09
N PRO A 102 40.67 -17.41 -7.10
CA PRO A 102 41.96 -17.24 -7.76
C PRO A 102 43.07 -16.77 -6.82
N VAL A 103 42.75 -15.87 -5.88
CA VAL A 103 43.72 -15.36 -4.90
C VAL A 103 44.21 -16.49 -3.98
N LEU A 104 43.29 -17.29 -3.44
CA LEU A 104 43.65 -18.48 -2.65
C LEU A 104 44.43 -19.50 -3.49
N GLY A 105 44.00 -19.74 -4.73
CA GLY A 105 44.70 -20.62 -5.66
C GLY A 105 46.15 -20.19 -5.89
N ALA A 106 46.38 -18.89 -6.13
CA ALA A 106 47.72 -18.33 -6.30
C ALA A 106 48.58 -18.47 -5.03
N LEU A 107 48.01 -18.24 -3.84
CA LEU A 107 48.70 -18.43 -2.56
C LEU A 107 49.08 -19.90 -2.32
N VAL A 108 48.17 -20.83 -2.62
CA VAL A 108 48.42 -22.28 -2.51
C VAL A 108 49.49 -22.71 -3.52
N SER A 109 49.44 -22.23 -4.77
CA SER A 109 50.48 -22.49 -5.76
C SER A 109 51.85 -21.95 -5.33
N LEU A 110 51.90 -20.75 -4.73
CA LEU A 110 53.13 -20.17 -4.18
C LEU A 110 53.69 -21.03 -3.04
N LEU A 111 52.82 -21.52 -2.15
CA LEU A 111 53.21 -22.40 -1.05
C LEU A 111 53.78 -23.74 -1.55
N PHE A 112 53.11 -24.36 -2.52
CA PHE A 112 53.63 -25.57 -3.19
C PHE A 112 54.94 -25.31 -3.93
N TYR A 113 55.14 -24.13 -4.51
CA TYR A 113 56.40 -23.75 -5.13
C TYR A 113 57.55 -23.69 -4.12
N ILE A 114 57.33 -23.06 -2.96
CA ILE A 114 58.33 -22.98 -1.88
C ILE A 114 58.64 -24.37 -1.31
N LEU A 115 57.61 -25.18 -1.04
CA LEU A 115 57.76 -26.52 -0.45
C LEU A 115 58.31 -27.56 -1.43
N GLY A 116 57.93 -27.49 -2.70
CA GLY A 116 58.38 -28.41 -3.76
C GLY A 116 59.89 -28.35 -4.00
N ARG A 117 60.54 -27.25 -3.60
CA ARG A 117 62.00 -27.14 -3.57
C ARG A 117 62.67 -28.18 -2.66
N TYR A 118 61.93 -28.70 -1.67
CA TYR A 118 62.42 -29.69 -0.72
C TYR A 118 61.95 -31.13 -1.04
N VAL A 119 60.86 -31.29 -1.80
CA VAL A 119 60.29 -32.62 -2.13
C VAL A 119 59.78 -32.64 -3.58
N ALA A 120 60.61 -33.13 -4.50
CA ALA A 120 60.37 -33.06 -5.95
C ALA A 120 59.12 -33.81 -6.44
N SER A 121 58.68 -34.86 -5.73
CA SER A 121 57.54 -35.70 -6.15
C SER A 121 56.17 -34.99 -6.02
N TYR A 122 56.01 -34.10 -5.04
CA TYR A 122 54.75 -33.35 -4.84
C TYR A 122 54.50 -32.31 -5.94
N PHE A 123 55.56 -31.85 -6.60
CA PHE A 123 55.46 -30.79 -7.61
C PHE A 123 54.74 -31.27 -8.87
N TYR A 124 55.03 -32.48 -9.34
CA TYR A 124 54.50 -33.03 -10.59
C TYR A 124 53.03 -33.46 -10.51
N ILE A 125 52.53 -33.82 -9.32
CA ILE A 125 51.13 -34.27 -9.14
C ILE A 125 50.28 -33.18 -8.48
N GLY A 126 50.82 -32.48 -7.49
CA GLY A 126 50.07 -31.49 -6.70
C GLY A 126 49.64 -30.27 -7.53
N ILE A 127 50.52 -29.76 -8.40
CA ILE A 127 50.22 -28.58 -9.20
C ILE A 127 49.08 -28.84 -10.20
N PRO A 128 49.11 -29.90 -11.04
CA PRO A 128 48.00 -30.20 -11.95
C PRO A 128 46.66 -30.44 -11.25
N VAL A 129 46.66 -31.15 -10.12
CA VAL A 129 45.43 -31.40 -9.34
C VAL A 129 44.87 -30.09 -8.78
N THR A 130 45.73 -29.22 -8.24
CA THR A 130 45.29 -27.91 -7.72
C THR A 130 44.72 -27.03 -8.83
N ILE A 131 45.37 -26.99 -10.00
CA ILE A 131 44.88 -26.25 -11.17
C ILE A 131 43.52 -26.79 -11.62
N ALA A 132 43.36 -28.12 -11.70
CA ALA A 132 42.09 -28.75 -12.08
C ALA A 132 40.95 -28.39 -11.10
N LEU A 133 41.22 -28.40 -9.79
CA LEU A 133 40.25 -28.00 -8.76
C LEU A 133 39.87 -26.52 -8.83
N ILE A 134 40.83 -25.64 -9.13
CA ILE A 134 40.58 -24.20 -9.34
C ILE A 134 39.68 -24.02 -10.57
N ILE A 135 40.01 -24.65 -11.70
CA ILE A 135 39.22 -24.56 -12.94
C ILE A 135 37.80 -25.09 -12.73
N ALA A 136 37.64 -26.24 -12.08
CA ALA A 136 36.32 -26.83 -11.78
C ALA A 136 35.49 -25.92 -10.86
N SER A 137 36.11 -25.36 -9.81
CA SER A 137 35.47 -24.39 -8.91
C SER A 137 35.05 -23.12 -9.65
N PHE A 138 35.92 -22.60 -10.53
CA PHE A 138 35.64 -21.41 -11.31
C PHE A 138 34.47 -21.63 -12.27
N TYR A 139 34.46 -22.75 -13.00
CA TYR A 139 33.37 -23.08 -13.92
C TYR A 139 32.03 -23.21 -13.19
N LYS A 140 32.01 -23.86 -12.01
CA LYS A 140 30.80 -23.98 -11.18
C LYS A 140 30.31 -22.62 -10.69
N THR A 141 31.20 -21.77 -10.18
CA THR A 141 30.86 -20.42 -9.71
C THR A 141 30.36 -19.54 -10.85
N TYR A 142 31.03 -19.57 -12.00
CA TYR A 142 30.64 -18.83 -13.19
C TYR A 142 29.24 -19.23 -13.70
N SER A 143 28.96 -20.53 -13.76
CA SER A 143 27.63 -21.03 -14.13
C SER A 143 26.53 -20.54 -13.17
N ASN A 144 26.80 -20.60 -11.86
CA ASN A 144 25.88 -20.11 -10.83
C ASN A 144 25.68 -18.59 -10.89
N LEU A 145 26.72 -17.82 -11.21
CA LEU A 145 26.63 -16.37 -11.37
C LEU A 145 25.79 -16.00 -12.60
N LYS A 146 25.97 -16.71 -13.71
CA LYS A 146 25.19 -16.48 -14.93
C LYS A 146 23.70 -16.72 -14.69
N SER A 147 23.33 -17.80 -14.01
CA SER A 147 21.93 -18.07 -13.68
C SER A 147 21.35 -17.02 -12.72
N LYS A 148 22.08 -16.66 -11.66
CA LYS A 148 21.63 -15.64 -10.70
C LYS A 148 21.55 -14.23 -11.29
N THR A 149 22.40 -13.89 -12.26
CA THR A 149 22.34 -12.58 -12.93
C THR A 149 21.02 -12.42 -13.67
N SER A 150 20.62 -13.44 -14.44
CA SER A 150 19.32 -13.45 -15.13
C SER A 150 18.14 -13.44 -14.16
N SER A 151 18.22 -14.19 -13.06
CA SER A 151 17.18 -14.15 -12.02
C SER A 151 17.09 -12.76 -11.38
N LEU A 152 18.21 -12.11 -11.11
CA LEU A 152 18.27 -10.80 -10.48
C LEU A 152 17.73 -9.70 -11.39
N SER A 153 18.05 -9.73 -12.69
CA SER A 153 17.47 -8.79 -13.66
C SER A 153 15.96 -8.95 -13.73
N LEU A 154 15.45 -10.19 -13.82
CA LEU A 154 14.01 -10.47 -13.82
C LEU A 154 13.33 -10.04 -12.52
N LEU A 155 13.92 -10.34 -11.36
CA LEU A 155 13.41 -9.90 -10.05
C LEU A 155 13.39 -8.38 -9.93
N SER A 156 14.45 -7.70 -10.38
CA SER A 156 14.51 -6.24 -10.34
C SER A 156 13.44 -5.60 -11.23
N GLU A 157 13.19 -6.19 -12.39
CA GLU A 157 12.18 -5.70 -13.31
C GLU A 157 10.77 -5.99 -12.78
N ASN A 158 10.53 -7.18 -12.22
CA ASN A 158 9.26 -7.52 -11.58
C ASN A 158 8.98 -6.63 -10.37
N TYR A 159 9.98 -6.38 -9.51
CA TYR A 159 9.85 -5.46 -8.38
C TYR A 159 9.50 -4.04 -8.84
N ARG A 160 10.19 -3.55 -9.89
CA ARG A 160 9.90 -2.24 -10.46
C ARG A 160 8.50 -2.16 -11.06
N ARG A 161 8.08 -3.16 -11.83
CA ARG A 161 6.73 -3.24 -12.39
C ARG A 161 5.67 -3.24 -11.30
N LEU A 162 5.86 -4.05 -10.25
CA LEU A 162 4.96 -4.10 -9.09
C LEU A 162 4.89 -2.75 -8.37
N LEU A 163 6.03 -2.06 -8.19
CA LEU A 163 6.07 -0.74 -7.57
C LEU A 163 5.32 0.31 -8.42
N GLU A 164 5.49 0.30 -9.75
CA GLU A 164 4.76 1.17 -10.67
C GLU A 164 3.26 0.86 -10.69
N GLU A 165 2.88 -0.42 -10.68
CA GLU A 165 1.49 -0.90 -10.58
C GLU A 165 0.82 -0.43 -9.28
N ILE A 166 1.43 -0.71 -8.12
CA ILE A 166 0.91 -0.31 -6.81
C ILE A 166 0.80 1.22 -6.73
N LYS A 167 1.78 1.96 -7.26
CA LYS A 167 1.72 3.42 -7.30
C LYS A 167 0.51 3.89 -8.12
N HIS A 168 0.31 3.33 -9.31
CA HIS A 168 -0.81 3.68 -10.17
C HIS A 168 -2.15 3.33 -9.52
N GLU A 169 -2.30 2.12 -8.98
CA GLU A 169 -3.51 1.69 -8.28
C GLU A 169 -3.82 2.55 -7.05
N ARG A 170 -2.78 2.95 -6.30
CA ARG A 170 -2.93 3.86 -5.17
C ARG A 170 -3.34 5.25 -5.62
N GLU A 171 -2.78 5.77 -6.71
CA GLU A 171 -3.21 7.06 -7.28
C GLU A 171 -4.69 6.99 -7.71
N LEU A 172 -5.12 5.90 -8.34
CA LEU A 172 -6.53 5.65 -8.67
C LEU A 172 -7.40 5.59 -7.41
N LEU A 173 -6.97 4.85 -6.38
CA LEU A 173 -7.69 4.76 -5.11
C LEU A 173 -7.81 6.12 -4.43
N VAL A 174 -6.75 6.94 -4.41
CA VAL A 174 -6.77 8.30 -3.85
C VAL A 174 -7.71 9.19 -4.66
N SER A 175 -7.74 9.06 -5.99
CA SER A 175 -8.65 9.85 -6.83
C SER A 175 -10.12 9.50 -6.59
N ARG A 176 -10.41 8.23 -6.29
CA ARG A 176 -11.77 7.71 -6.05
C ARG A 176 -12.21 7.85 -4.60
N LEU A 177 -11.31 7.74 -3.63
CA LEU A 177 -11.62 7.77 -2.20
C LEU A 177 -11.10 9.06 -1.57
N ASN A 178 -11.98 10.07 -1.53
CA ASN A 178 -11.67 11.36 -0.95
C ASN A 178 -12.33 11.49 0.42
N VAL A 179 -11.52 11.65 1.46
CA VAL A 179 -12.00 11.91 2.81
C VAL A 179 -11.56 13.30 3.29
N ILE A 180 -12.49 14.00 3.95
CA ILE A 180 -12.25 15.25 4.66
C ILE A 180 -12.56 15.00 6.13
N GLY A 181 -11.52 15.11 6.95
CA GLY A 181 -11.60 15.04 8.40
C GLY A 181 -11.88 16.43 8.99
N VAL A 182 -12.99 16.58 9.70
CA VAL A 182 -13.42 17.83 10.35
C VAL A 182 -13.05 17.77 11.83
N ASN A 183 -12.26 18.74 12.32
CA ASN A 183 -11.83 18.81 13.72
C ASN A 183 -12.87 19.50 14.64
N GLU A 184 -14.06 19.80 14.12
CA GLU A 184 -15.09 20.50 14.88
C GLU A 184 -15.85 19.56 15.83
N LYS A 185 -15.95 19.99 17.09
CA LYS A 185 -16.60 19.26 18.18
C LYS A 185 -18.11 19.08 17.99
N TYR A 186 -18.73 19.83 17.07
CA TYR A 186 -20.19 19.89 16.86
C TYR A 186 -20.63 19.64 15.42
N PHE A 187 -19.90 18.80 14.68
CA PHE A 187 -20.34 18.35 13.36
C PHE A 187 -21.44 17.29 13.52
N SER A 188 -22.68 17.65 13.19
CA SER A 188 -23.87 16.79 13.36
C SER A 188 -24.60 16.48 12.04
N ALA A 189 -24.06 16.99 10.92
CA ALA A 189 -24.67 16.83 9.60
C ALA A 189 -24.62 15.35 9.15
N ARG A 190 -25.74 14.87 8.63
CA ARG A 190 -25.92 13.48 8.18
C ARG A 190 -26.69 13.46 6.88
N LEU A 191 -25.97 13.20 5.80
CA LEU A 191 -26.49 13.22 4.44
C LEU A 191 -25.77 12.15 3.65
N ILE A 192 -26.52 11.43 2.83
CA ILE A 192 -25.95 10.51 1.87
C ILE A 192 -26.57 10.71 0.50
N ILE A 193 -25.75 10.60 -0.54
CA ILE A 193 -26.14 10.57 -1.94
C ILE A 193 -25.47 9.36 -2.58
N VAL A 194 -26.27 8.44 -3.14
CA VAL A 194 -25.78 7.25 -3.82
C VAL A 194 -26.50 7.12 -5.16
N ASP A 195 -25.75 7.14 -6.26
CA ASP A 195 -26.27 6.90 -7.61
C ASP A 195 -27.57 7.68 -7.95
N GLY A 196 -27.68 8.93 -7.48
CA GLY A 196 -28.84 9.81 -7.70
C GLY A 196 -29.97 9.67 -6.68
N VAL A 197 -29.80 8.83 -5.65
CA VAL A 197 -30.71 8.71 -4.51
C VAL A 197 -30.11 9.42 -3.31
N SER A 198 -30.84 10.34 -2.69
CA SER A 198 -30.39 11.07 -1.51
C SER A 198 -31.27 10.86 -0.30
N LYS A 199 -30.63 10.67 0.86
CA LYS A 199 -31.29 10.43 2.14
C LYS A 199 -30.67 11.29 3.24
N LEU A 200 -31.53 11.80 4.12
CA LEU A 200 -31.14 12.30 5.44
C LEU A 200 -31.35 11.20 6.47
N PHE A 201 -30.46 11.14 7.46
CA PHE A 201 -30.54 10.13 8.51
C PHE A 201 -30.06 10.68 9.86
N SER A 202 -30.48 10.07 10.97
CA SER A 202 -30.16 10.57 12.32
C SER A 202 -29.01 9.85 13.03
N MET A 203 -28.63 8.67 12.55
CA MET A 203 -27.65 7.79 13.19
C MET A 203 -26.24 7.98 12.66
N ASN A 204 -25.23 7.59 13.42
CA ASN A 204 -23.88 7.39 12.92
C ASN A 204 -23.79 6.07 12.16
N LEU A 205 -22.75 5.92 11.34
CA LEU A 205 -22.51 4.69 10.60
C LEU A 205 -21.58 3.78 11.40
N THR A 206 -22.10 3.30 12.53
CA THR A 206 -21.47 2.28 13.37
C THR A 206 -22.34 1.02 13.40
N LYS A 207 -21.71 -0.14 13.54
CA LYS A 207 -22.39 -1.44 13.57
C LYS A 207 -23.49 -1.51 14.64
N GLU A 208 -23.25 -0.89 15.79
CA GLU A 208 -24.22 -0.82 16.89
C GLU A 208 -25.42 0.05 16.51
N GLU A 209 -25.19 1.29 16.06
CA GLU A 209 -26.28 2.20 15.75
C GLU A 209 -27.13 1.71 14.56
N ILE A 210 -26.51 1.11 13.56
CA ILE A 210 -27.22 0.65 12.37
C ILE A 210 -28.15 -0.51 12.65
N ASN A 211 -27.81 -1.38 13.60
CA ASN A 211 -28.63 -2.55 13.94
C ASN A 211 -29.62 -2.27 15.06
N GLU A 212 -29.27 -1.40 16.00
CA GLU A 212 -29.96 -1.32 17.28
C GLU A 212 -30.53 0.05 17.62
N SER A 213 -30.10 1.12 16.94
CA SER A 213 -30.63 2.46 17.24
C SER A 213 -32.01 2.67 16.63
N LEU A 214 -32.86 3.37 17.38
CA LEU A 214 -34.04 4.01 16.83
C LEU A 214 -33.58 5.28 16.12
N GLY A 215 -33.79 5.32 14.80
CA GLY A 215 -33.42 6.47 13.98
C GLY A 215 -34.53 6.82 13.01
N PHE A 216 -34.25 7.82 12.18
CA PHE A 216 -35.04 8.09 10.99
C PHE A 216 -34.17 8.09 9.74
N VAL A 217 -34.80 7.72 8.63
CA VAL A 217 -34.30 7.91 7.27
C VAL A 217 -35.39 8.64 6.49
N SER A 218 -35.02 9.73 5.82
CA SER A 218 -35.97 10.54 5.05
C SER A 218 -35.42 10.84 3.67
N ASP A 219 -36.28 10.78 2.65
CA ASP A 219 -35.90 11.19 1.31
C ASP A 219 -35.64 12.69 1.26
N LEU A 220 -34.49 13.07 0.71
CA LEU A 220 -34.19 14.46 0.36
C LEU A 220 -34.20 14.59 -1.17
N PRO A 221 -34.76 15.67 -1.76
CA PRO A 221 -34.64 15.94 -3.18
C PRO A 221 -33.16 16.04 -3.57
N LEU A 222 -32.78 15.34 -4.64
CA LEU A 222 -31.40 15.22 -5.09
C LEU A 222 -30.73 16.58 -5.29
N GLU A 223 -31.42 17.52 -5.94
CA GLU A 223 -30.90 18.87 -6.20
C GLU A 223 -30.52 19.61 -4.90
N ILE A 224 -31.31 19.43 -3.84
CA ILE A 224 -31.03 20.02 -2.52
C ILE A 224 -29.83 19.31 -1.90
N ALA A 225 -29.84 17.97 -1.91
CA ALA A 225 -28.75 17.16 -1.37
C ALA A 225 -27.40 17.51 -2.00
N GLU A 226 -27.33 17.55 -3.33
CA GLU A 226 -26.11 17.85 -4.09
C GLU A 226 -25.62 19.28 -3.81
N ARG A 227 -26.54 20.24 -3.73
CA ARG A 227 -26.20 21.63 -3.38
C ARG A 227 -25.62 21.72 -1.97
N GLU A 228 -26.29 21.15 -0.97
CA GLU A 228 -25.81 21.19 0.43
C GLU A 228 -24.48 20.44 0.58
N PHE A 229 -24.33 19.28 -0.06
CA PHE A 229 -23.07 18.54 -0.08
C PHE A 229 -21.95 19.36 -0.71
N SER A 230 -22.19 20.00 -1.85
CA SER A 230 -21.19 20.80 -2.56
C SER A 230 -20.73 22.01 -1.73
N ILE A 231 -21.65 22.66 -1.02
CA ILE A 231 -21.34 23.77 -0.11
C ILE A 231 -20.45 23.26 1.04
N LEU A 232 -20.84 22.17 1.70
CA LEU A 232 -20.05 21.58 2.79
C LEU A 232 -18.68 21.13 2.31
N TRP A 233 -18.62 20.47 1.16
CA TRP A 233 -17.37 20.00 0.56
C TRP A 233 -16.42 21.16 0.28
N ALA A 234 -16.88 22.19 -0.43
CA ALA A 234 -16.08 23.37 -0.75
C ALA A 234 -15.62 24.12 0.51
N LEU A 235 -16.49 24.21 1.52
CA LEU A 235 -16.17 24.83 2.80
C LEU A 235 -14.99 24.11 3.46
N TYR A 236 -15.09 22.81 3.69
CA TYR A 236 -14.06 22.07 4.42
C TYR A 236 -12.80 21.79 3.59
N GLU A 237 -12.91 21.70 2.27
CA GLU A 237 -11.76 21.58 1.38
C GLU A 237 -10.85 22.81 1.47
N LYS A 238 -11.43 24.01 1.55
CA LYS A 238 -10.68 25.25 1.79
C LYS A 238 -9.92 25.25 3.11
N TYR A 239 -10.48 24.65 4.17
CA TYR A 239 -9.85 24.54 5.48
C TYR A 239 -8.83 23.38 5.58
N LYS A 240 -8.93 22.35 4.72
CA LYS A 240 -7.99 21.23 4.66
C LYS A 240 -6.54 21.67 4.42
N PHE A 241 -6.34 22.71 3.59
CA PHE A 241 -5.02 23.26 3.29
C PHE A 241 -4.37 24.03 4.45
N GLN A 242 -5.15 24.59 5.37
CA GLN A 242 -4.59 25.32 6.52
C GLN A 242 -4.07 24.40 7.63
N LEU A 243 -4.53 23.14 7.66
CA LEU A 243 -4.12 22.13 8.65
C LEU A 243 -2.97 21.24 8.17
N SER A 244 -2.84 20.97 6.87
CA SER A 244 -1.72 20.17 6.33
C SER A 244 -0.36 20.86 6.49
N ASP A 245 -0.33 22.20 6.45
CA ASP A 245 0.88 23.00 6.69
C ASP A 245 1.35 22.95 8.16
N ASN A 246 0.46 22.66 9.11
CA ASN A 246 0.79 22.53 10.54
C ASN A 246 1.13 21.09 10.97
N LEU A 247 0.74 20.08 10.19
CA LEU A 247 0.96 18.66 10.53
C LEU A 247 2.15 18.00 9.80
N GLY A 248 2.98 18.77 9.09
CA GLY A 248 4.20 18.25 8.49
C GLY A 248 3.97 17.20 7.39
N ILE A 249 2.77 17.16 6.78
CA ILE A 249 2.45 16.32 5.62
C ILE A 249 3.02 16.98 4.35
N LYS A 250 4.31 17.34 4.37
CA LYS A 250 5.07 17.80 3.19
C LYS A 250 5.72 16.65 2.42
N PHE A 251 5.59 15.41 2.90
CA PHE A 251 6.33 14.27 2.34
C PHE A 251 5.79 13.70 1.02
N LEU A 252 4.60 14.09 0.55
CA LEU A 252 4.04 13.55 -0.70
C LEU A 252 4.00 14.51 -1.89
N ILE A 253 4.33 15.79 -1.72
CA ILE A 253 4.30 16.78 -2.82
C ILE A 253 5.71 17.23 -3.23
N LYS A 254 6.74 16.99 -2.41
CA LYS A 254 8.09 17.53 -2.67
C LYS A 254 9.00 16.71 -3.59
N GLU A 255 8.61 15.51 -4.02
CA GLU A 255 9.39 14.72 -4.99
C GLU A 255 9.05 15.04 -6.47
N ARG A 256 8.17 16.00 -6.75
CA ARG A 256 7.86 16.39 -8.14
C ARG A 256 8.78 17.47 -8.73
N THR A 257 9.81 17.90 -8.01
CA THR A 257 10.84 18.81 -8.52
C THR A 257 12.17 18.55 -7.84
N ARG A 258 12.93 17.58 -8.35
CA ARG A 258 14.39 17.65 -8.54
C ARG A 258 14.83 16.56 -9.51
#